data_AF-A0A9D0HQ10-F1
#
_entry.id   AF-A0A9D0HQ10-F1
#
_cell.length_a   1.000
_cell.length_b   1.000
_cell.length_c   1.000
_cell.angle_alpha   90.00
_cell.angle_beta   90.00
_cell.angle_gamma   90.00
#
_symmetry.space_group_name_H-M   'P 1'
#
loop_
_entity.id
_entity.type
_entity.pdbx_description
1 polymer ?
#
loop_
_entity_poly.entity_id
_entity_poly.type
_entity_poly.pdbx_seq_one_letter_code
_entity_poly.pdbx_strand_id
1 'polypeptide(L)'
;MKRLFLLLYTSVLYSNTVTIYNNNLAYVKENREFSLKKGEQVIEYNSTAKSLYPDSTVLSFDKKSIKLLSQNFRYSPITLNKLLDANIGSSVEFFKGKDRNSSQGILVSANPTIVESDKHYFIVEPKDIIFTKFPENIDS
;
A
#
# COMPACT_ATOMS: atom_id res chain seq x y z
N MET A 1 54.03 16.17 27.33
CA MET A 1 53.76 15.03 26.42
C MET A 1 52.50 15.34 25.62
N LYS A 2 52.60 15.63 24.31
CA LYS A 2 51.42 15.88 23.45
C LYS A 2 50.93 14.54 22.88
N ARG A 3 49.70 14.14 23.21
CA ARG A 3 49.03 12.97 22.61
C ARG A 3 48.24 13.44 21.39
N LEU A 4 48.63 12.96 20.22
CA LEU A 4 47.93 13.20 18.96
C LEU A 4 46.90 12.07 18.79
N PHE A 5 45.61 12.39 18.80
CA PHE A 5 44.53 11.46 18.46
C PHE A 5 44.16 11.67 16.99
N LEU A 6 44.37 10.63 16.16
CA LEU A 6 43.95 10.62 14.76
C LEU A 6 42.56 9.96 14.70
N LEU A 7 41.53 10.74 14.42
CA LEU A 7 40.18 10.22 14.14
C LEU A 7 40.04 10.03 12.62
N LEU A 8 40.06 8.78 12.18
CA LEU A 8 39.72 8.40 10.81
C LEU A 8 38.20 8.37 10.68
N TYR A 9 37.64 9.39 10.03
CA TYR A 9 36.23 9.42 9.65
C TYR A 9 36.07 8.60 8.36
N THR A 10 35.50 7.41 8.46
CA THR A 10 35.14 6.60 7.28
C THR A 10 33.70 6.93 6.91
N SER A 11 33.51 7.60 5.77
CA SER A 11 32.18 7.73 5.18
C SER A 11 31.83 6.44 4.43
N VAL A 12 30.66 5.86 4.72
CA VAL A 12 30.09 4.80 3.91
C VAL A 12 29.48 5.45 2.67
N LEU A 13 29.95 5.07 1.48
CA LEU A 13 29.35 5.53 0.23
C LEU A 13 28.16 4.64 -0.12
N TYR A 14 26.94 5.13 0.11
CA TYR A 14 25.74 4.46 -0.37
C TYR A 14 25.53 4.78 -1.86
N SER A 15 25.44 3.74 -2.69
CA SER A 15 25.10 3.88 -4.10
C SER A 15 23.84 3.10 -4.39
N ASN A 16 22.85 3.79 -4.96
CA ASN A 16 21.65 3.18 -5.52
C ASN A 16 21.87 3.02 -7.02
N THR A 17 21.60 1.83 -7.55
CA THR A 17 21.82 1.53 -8.98
C THR A 17 20.55 0.99 -9.60
N VAL A 18 20.30 1.40 -10.84
CA VAL A 18 19.19 0.91 -11.65
C VAL A 18 19.76 0.37 -12.97
N THR A 19 19.37 -0.86 -13.32
CA THR A 19 19.68 -1.49 -14.61
C THR A 19 18.37 -1.74 -15.34
N ILE A 20 18.22 -1.16 -16.51
CA ILE A 20 17.00 -1.27 -17.33
C ILE A 20 17.19 -2.39 -18.35
N TYR A 21 16.23 -3.31 -18.40
CA TYR A 21 16.14 -4.37 -19.39
C TYR A 21 15.05 -4.03 -20.42
N ASN A 22 14.97 -4.84 -21.46
CA ASN A 22 13.81 -4.85 -22.35
C ASN A 22 12.54 -5.28 -21.59
N ASN A 23 11.38 -5.23 -22.26
CA ASN A 23 10.11 -5.72 -21.74
C ASN A 23 9.62 -4.99 -20.47
N ASN A 24 9.94 -3.69 -20.34
CA ASN A 24 9.55 -2.85 -19.20
C ASN A 24 10.02 -3.38 -17.83
N LEU A 25 11.15 -4.09 -17.79
CA LEU A 25 11.75 -4.61 -16.56
C LEU A 25 12.96 -3.77 -16.15
N ALA A 26 13.13 -3.54 -14.86
CA ALA A 26 14.33 -2.93 -14.30
C ALA A 26 14.76 -3.69 -13.04
N TYR A 27 16.08 -3.83 -12.86
CA TYR A 27 16.69 -4.26 -11.61
C TYR A 27 17.12 -3.04 -10.81
N VAL A 28 16.69 -2.96 -9.56
CA VAL A 28 17.00 -1.85 -8.66
C VAL A 28 17.76 -2.40 -7.46
N LYS A 29 18.93 -1.83 -7.20
CA LYS A 29 19.69 -2.07 -5.97
C LYS A 29 19.67 -0.79 -5.15
N GLU A 30 19.12 -0.88 -3.95
CA GLU A 30 18.99 0.25 -3.03
C GLU A 30 19.62 -0.11 -1.69
N ASN A 31 20.32 0.85 -1.09
CA ASN A 31 20.80 0.71 0.28
C ASN A 31 20.03 1.66 1.18
N ARG A 32 19.59 1.17 2.34
CA ARG A 32 18.79 1.91 3.32
C ARG A 32 19.39 1.72 4.70
N GLU A 33 19.44 2.81 5.45
CA GLU A 33 19.79 2.77 6.86
C GLU A 33 18.54 2.56 7.72
N PHE A 34 18.61 1.62 8.66
CA PHE A 34 17.58 1.37 9.65
C PHE A 34 18.19 1.40 11.05
N SER A 35 17.52 2.09 11.98
CA SER A 35 17.86 2.04 13.40
C SER A 35 17.21 0.81 14.03
N LEU A 36 18.02 -0.20 14.35
CA LEU A 36 17.53 -1.47 14.91
C LEU A 36 17.73 -1.52 16.42
N LYS A 37 16.69 -1.95 17.14
CA LYS A 37 16.79 -2.31 18.56
C LYS A 37 17.36 -3.71 18.72
N LYS A 38 17.90 -4.03 19.90
CA LYS A 38 18.31 -5.40 20.24
C LYS A 38 17.06 -6.28 20.43
N GLY A 39 17.08 -7.49 19.87
CA GLY A 39 15.98 -8.44 19.94
C GLY A 39 15.18 -8.52 18.64
N GLU A 40 14.05 -9.21 18.70
CA GLU A 40 13.12 -9.34 17.57
C GLU A 40 12.31 -8.06 17.41
N GLN A 41 12.15 -7.60 16.17
CA GLN A 41 11.31 -6.45 15.83
C GLN A 41 10.75 -6.61 14.43
N VAL A 42 9.58 -6.01 14.21
CA VAL A 42 8.96 -5.88 12.88
C VAL A 42 9.33 -4.51 12.33
N ILE A 43 9.72 -4.47 11.06
CA ILE A 43 10.02 -3.24 10.33
C ILE A 43 9.07 -3.19 9.14
N GLU A 44 8.33 -2.10 9.03
CA GLU A 44 7.45 -1.84 7.90
C GLU A 44 8.13 -0.89 6.93
N TYR A 45 8.12 -1.25 5.66
CA TYR A 45 8.70 -0.47 4.58
C TYR A 45 7.65 -0.21 3.50
N ASN A 46 7.17 1.04 3.46
CA ASN A 46 6.02 1.42 2.62
C ASN A 46 6.43 1.97 1.24
N SER A 47 7.72 2.17 0.96
CA SER A 47 8.21 2.83 -0.27
C SER A 47 8.51 1.81 -1.38
N THR A 48 7.60 0.87 -1.58
CA THR A 48 7.78 -0.22 -2.54
C THR A 48 7.13 0.16 -3.87
N ALA A 49 7.82 -0.10 -4.99
CA ALA A 49 7.28 0.17 -6.32
C ALA A 49 6.00 -0.65 -6.55
N LYS A 50 4.98 -0.01 -7.15
CA LYS A 50 3.69 -0.66 -7.46
C LYS A 50 3.84 -1.93 -8.31
N SER A 51 4.86 -1.95 -9.18
CA SER A 51 5.18 -3.05 -10.09
C SER A 51 6.33 -3.92 -9.58
N LEU A 52 6.67 -3.87 -8.29
CA LEU A 52 7.65 -4.78 -7.71
C LEU A 52 7.13 -6.21 -7.83
N TYR A 53 8.00 -7.12 -8.28
CA TYR A 53 7.77 -8.56 -8.12
C TYR A 53 8.22 -8.97 -6.71
N PRO A 54 7.31 -9.34 -5.79
CA PRO A 54 7.68 -9.67 -4.40
C PRO A 54 8.74 -10.78 -4.34
N ASP A 55 8.56 -11.82 -5.16
CA ASP A 55 9.42 -13.00 -5.21
C ASP A 55 10.84 -12.73 -5.73
N SER A 56 11.08 -11.57 -6.35
CA SER A 56 12.43 -11.18 -6.83
C SER A 56 13.22 -10.35 -5.81
N THR A 57 12.66 -10.10 -4.64
CA THR A 57 13.28 -9.19 -3.68
C THR A 57 14.22 -9.94 -2.74
N VAL A 58 15.46 -9.47 -2.65
CA VAL A 58 16.48 -10.04 -1.75
C VAL A 58 16.97 -8.96 -0.81
N LEU A 59 16.87 -9.22 0.50
CA LEU A 59 17.44 -8.34 1.53
C LEU A 59 18.84 -8.83 1.91
N SER A 60 19.77 -7.89 2.03
CA SER A 60 21.12 -8.12 2.53
C SER A 60 21.42 -7.15 3.66
N PHE A 61 22.12 -7.62 4.69
CA PHE A 61 22.50 -6.81 5.85
C PHE A 61 24.02 -6.73 5.94
N ASP A 62 24.54 -5.53 6.18
CA ASP A 62 25.98 -5.31 6.33
C ASP A 62 26.55 -5.95 7.60
N LYS A 63 25.72 -6.16 8.62
CA LYS A 63 26.10 -6.76 9.90
C LYS A 63 25.65 -8.22 9.96
N LYS A 64 26.62 -9.14 10.14
CA LYS A 64 26.38 -10.58 10.34
C LYS A 64 25.52 -10.93 11.56
N SER A 65 25.34 -10.01 12.51
CA SER A 65 24.52 -10.21 13.71
C SER A 65 23.02 -10.03 13.47
N ILE A 66 22.61 -9.57 12.29
CA ILE A 66 21.20 -9.42 11.93
C ILE A 66 20.74 -10.68 11.21
N LYS A 67 19.64 -11.27 11.69
CA LYS A 67 19.00 -12.43 11.08
C LYS A 67 17.60 -12.05 10.63
N LEU A 68 17.28 -12.27 9.36
CA LEU A 68 15.92 -12.19 8.85
C LEU A 68 15.15 -13.44 9.30
N LEU A 69 14.08 -13.25 10.07
CA LEU A 69 13.21 -14.35 10.49
C LEU A 69 12.09 -14.62 9.48
N SER A 70 11.44 -13.55 9.03
CA SER A 70 10.36 -13.60 8.05
C SER A 70 10.32 -12.31 7.25
N GLN A 71 9.88 -12.42 6.00
CA GLN A 71 9.58 -11.28 5.15
C GLN A 71 8.17 -11.47 4.58
N ASN A 72 7.32 -10.47 4.75
CA ASN A 72 5.98 -10.47 4.20
C ASN A 72 5.81 -9.22 3.33
N PHE A 73 5.46 -9.42 2.06
CA PHE A 73 5.10 -8.34 1.17
C PHE A 73 3.59 -8.16 1.17
N ARG A 74 3.12 -7.04 1.72
CA ARG A 74 1.72 -6.67 1.63
C ARG A 74 1.57 -5.69 0.49
N TYR A 75 0.96 -6.15 -0.60
CA TYR A 75 0.50 -5.28 -1.66
C TYR A 75 -1.02 -5.42 -1.77
N SER A 76 -1.74 -4.53 -1.08
CA SER A 76 -3.20 -4.45 -1.16
C SER A 76 -3.56 -3.12 -1.80
N PRO A 77 -3.67 -3.05 -3.14
CA PRO A 77 -4.22 -1.85 -3.76
C PRO A 77 -5.70 -1.74 -3.35
N ILE A 78 -6.10 -0.52 -3.00
CA ILE A 78 -7.51 -0.16 -2.88
C ILE A 78 -8.10 -0.23 -4.29
N THR A 79 -9.13 -1.05 -4.47
CA THR A 79 -9.87 -1.17 -5.72
C THR A 79 -11.30 -0.73 -5.50
N LEU A 80 -12.00 -0.32 -6.57
CA LEU A 80 -13.41 0.04 -6.49
C LEU A 80 -14.26 -1.10 -5.90
N ASN A 81 -13.98 -2.34 -6.29
CA ASN A 81 -14.68 -3.51 -5.75
C ASN A 81 -14.45 -3.66 -4.25
N LYS A 82 -13.20 -3.53 -3.76
CA LYS A 82 -12.92 -3.55 -2.31
C LYS A 82 -13.64 -2.41 -1.57
N LEU A 83 -13.73 -1.22 -2.18
CA LEU A 83 -14.45 -0.10 -1.59
C LEU A 83 -15.95 -0.38 -1.50
N LEU A 84 -16.55 -0.95 -2.55
CA LEU A 84 -17.94 -1.36 -2.54
C LEU A 84 -18.19 -2.45 -1.48
N ASP A 85 -17.39 -3.51 -1.48
CA ASP A 85 -17.51 -4.63 -0.55
C ASP A 85 -17.41 -4.15 0.91
N ALA A 86 -16.42 -3.30 1.21
CA ALA A 86 -16.21 -2.75 2.54
C ALA A 86 -17.31 -1.77 3.00
N ASN A 87 -18.13 -1.25 2.07
CA ASN A 87 -19.23 -0.33 2.37
C ASN A 87 -20.61 -0.99 2.29
N ILE A 88 -20.70 -2.32 2.12
CA ILE A 88 -22.00 -3.02 2.21
C ILE A 88 -22.60 -2.77 3.61
N GLY A 89 -23.88 -2.40 3.64
CA GLY A 89 -24.61 -2.00 4.85
C GLY A 89 -24.35 -0.55 5.29
N SER A 90 -23.46 0.18 4.63
CA SER A 90 -23.17 1.59 4.95
C SER A 90 -23.98 2.56 4.11
N SER A 91 -24.18 3.77 4.65
CA SER A 91 -24.82 4.88 3.93
C SER A 91 -23.89 5.43 2.86
N VAL A 92 -24.37 5.44 1.62
CA VAL A 92 -23.68 5.98 0.44
C VAL A 92 -24.54 7.03 -0.24
N GLU A 93 -23.89 7.89 -1.01
CA GLU A 93 -24.57 8.73 -1.99
C GLU A 93 -24.43 8.12 -3.38
N PHE A 94 -25.39 8.36 -4.25
CA PHE A 94 -25.33 7.87 -5.62
C PHE A 94 -26.09 8.78 -6.58
N PHE A 95 -25.67 8.78 -7.85
CA PHE A 95 -26.35 9.52 -8.90
C PHE A 95 -27.51 8.73 -9.52
N LYS A 96 -28.67 9.39 -9.68
CA LYS A 96 -29.86 8.86 -10.36
C LYS A 96 -30.09 9.55 -11.70
N GLY A 97 -30.40 8.75 -12.72
CA GLY A 97 -30.85 9.24 -14.03
C GLY A 97 -29.78 10.02 -14.81
N LYS A 98 -30.19 10.61 -15.95
CA LYS A 98 -29.30 11.38 -16.82
C LYS A 98 -28.88 12.73 -16.24
N ASP A 99 -29.73 13.31 -15.41
CA ASP A 99 -29.52 14.64 -14.83
C ASP A 99 -28.55 14.62 -13.64
N ARG A 100 -28.03 13.43 -13.27
CA ARG A 100 -27.07 13.21 -12.17
C ARG A 100 -27.51 13.86 -10.85
N ASN A 101 -28.79 13.72 -10.52
CA ASN A 101 -29.28 14.11 -9.19
C ASN A 101 -28.73 13.11 -8.16
N SER A 102 -28.08 13.60 -7.11
CA SER A 102 -27.60 12.75 -6.03
C SER A 102 -28.75 12.32 -5.12
N SER A 103 -28.63 11.13 -4.54
CA SER A 103 -29.55 10.61 -3.53
C SER A 103 -28.76 9.80 -2.52
N GLN A 104 -29.27 9.72 -1.29
CA GLN A 104 -28.70 8.89 -0.24
C GLN A 104 -29.41 7.54 -0.18
N GLY A 105 -28.68 6.50 0.21
CA GLY A 105 -29.22 5.17 0.42
C GLY A 105 -28.20 4.25 1.09
N ILE A 106 -28.60 3.01 1.32
CA ILE A 106 -27.75 1.97 1.89
C ILE A 106 -27.24 1.06 0.77
N LEU A 107 -25.92 0.88 0.67
CA LEU A 107 -25.35 -0.08 -0.27
C LEU A 107 -25.66 -1.50 0.21
N VAL A 108 -26.51 -2.25 -0.50
CA VAL A 108 -26.95 -3.58 -0.07
C VAL A 108 -26.20 -4.72 -0.77
N SER A 109 -25.63 -4.46 -1.94
CA SER A 109 -24.85 -5.43 -2.71
C SER A 109 -23.80 -4.71 -3.55
N ALA A 110 -22.63 -5.33 -3.71
CA ALA A 110 -21.55 -4.83 -4.57
C ALA A 110 -21.56 -5.46 -5.97
N ASN A 111 -22.10 -6.68 -6.15
CA ASN A 111 -22.13 -7.39 -7.42
C ASN A 111 -23.48 -8.13 -7.67
N PRO A 112 -24.44 -7.53 -8.40
CA PRO A 112 -24.39 -6.17 -8.96
C PRO A 112 -24.45 -5.11 -7.85
N THR A 113 -24.02 -3.88 -8.16
CA THR A 113 -24.09 -2.76 -7.22
C THR A 113 -25.54 -2.32 -7.05
N ILE A 114 -26.09 -2.55 -5.85
CA ILE A 114 -27.49 -2.24 -5.52
C ILE A 114 -27.52 -1.32 -4.30
N VAL A 115 -28.29 -0.24 -4.40
CA VAL A 115 -28.54 0.70 -3.31
C VAL A 115 -30.03 0.69 -2.95
N GLU A 116 -30.34 0.52 -1.66
CA GLU A 116 -31.69 0.70 -1.13
C GLU A 116 -31.91 2.15 -0.70
N SER A 117 -32.96 2.78 -1.19
CA SER A 117 -33.32 4.16 -0.89
C SER A 117 -34.84 4.31 -0.98
N ASP A 118 -35.48 4.90 0.04
CA ASP A 118 -36.93 5.09 0.11
C ASP A 118 -37.76 3.83 -0.20
N LYS A 119 -37.36 2.66 0.32
CA LYS A 119 -37.96 1.34 0.07
C LYS A 119 -37.91 0.87 -1.40
N HIS A 120 -37.07 1.47 -2.22
CA HIS A 120 -36.79 1.06 -3.59
C HIS A 120 -35.34 0.58 -3.71
N TYR A 121 -35.11 -0.38 -4.61
CA TYR A 121 -33.78 -0.90 -4.93
C TYR A 121 -33.33 -0.35 -6.29
N PHE A 122 -32.17 0.29 -6.30
CA PHE A 122 -31.57 0.88 -7.49
C PHE A 122 -30.35 0.06 -7.89
N ILE A 123 -30.29 -0.39 -9.15
CA ILE A 123 -29.06 -0.89 -9.75
C ILE A 123 -28.28 0.35 -10.20
N VAL A 124 -27.08 0.52 -9.65
CA VAL A 124 -26.25 1.72 -9.88
C VAL A 124 -24.93 1.27 -10.52
N GLU A 125 -24.39 2.05 -11.44
CA GLU A 125 -23.03 1.77 -11.91
C GLU A 125 -22.03 2.05 -10.77
N PRO A 126 -21.05 1.16 -10.50
CA PRO A 126 -20.03 1.35 -9.47
C PRO A 126 -19.40 2.75 -9.40
N LYS A 127 -19.18 3.38 -10.56
CA LYS A 127 -18.54 4.69 -10.68
C LYS A 127 -19.42 5.87 -10.21
N ASP A 128 -20.73 5.64 -10.09
CA ASP A 128 -21.70 6.65 -9.69
C ASP A 128 -22.03 6.60 -8.19
N ILE A 129 -21.36 5.70 -7.44
CA ILE A 129 -21.37 5.66 -5.97
C ILE A 129 -20.37 6.69 -5.41
N ILE A 130 -20.81 7.44 -4.42
CA ILE A 130 -20.01 8.37 -3.61
C ILE A 130 -19.95 7.81 -2.19
N PHE A 131 -18.75 7.43 -1.76
CA PHE A 131 -18.51 6.93 -0.42
C PHE A 131 -18.43 8.10 0.56
N THR A 132 -19.27 8.09 1.59
CA THR A 132 -19.31 9.14 2.63
C THR A 132 -18.23 8.94 3.70
N LYS A 133 -17.75 7.70 3.86
CA LYS A 133 -16.70 7.32 4.79
C LYS A 133 -15.70 6.41 4.10
N PHE A 134 -14.42 6.60 4.44
CA PHE A 134 -13.39 5.67 4.04
C PHE A 134 -13.32 4.53 5.07
N PRO A 135 -13.42 3.25 4.66
CA PRO A 135 -13.41 2.11 5.57
C PRO A 135 -12.06 1.97 6.29
N GLU A 136 -12.09 1.76 7.61
CA GLU A 136 -10.89 1.73 8.47
C GLU A 136 -9.96 0.53 8.22
N ASN A 137 -10.44 -0.54 7.55
CA ASN A 137 -9.71 -1.82 7.40
C ASN A 137 -9.57 -2.30 5.94
N ILE A 138 -9.57 -1.42 4.95
CA ILE A 138 -9.51 -1.83 3.53
C ILE A 138 -8.12 -2.28 3.06
N ASP A 139 -7.09 -1.93 3.84
CA ASP A 139 -5.68 -2.20 3.53
C ASP A 139 -5.08 -3.37 4.32
N SER A 140 -5.88 -4.06 5.16
CA SER A 140 -5.42 -5.11 6.10
C SER A 140 -5.29 -6.50 5.49
#